data_AF-A0A1I3SSU5-F1
#
_entry.id   AF-A0A1I3SSU5-F1
#
_cell.length_a   1.000
_cell.length_b   1.000
_cell.length_c   1.000
_cell.angle_alpha   90.00
_cell.angle_beta   90.00
_cell.angle_gamma   90.00
#
_symmetry.space_group_name_H-M   'P 1'
#
loop_
_entity.id
_entity.type
_entity.pdbx_description
1 polymer ?
#
loop_
_entity_poly.entity_id
_entity_poly.type
_entity_poly.pdbx_seq_one_letter_code
_entity_poly.pdbx_strand_id
1 'polypeptide(L)'
;MGAITQVAVGATSDEIDRKRFRGSSRTTLAPDVIARQSRVALLAFQSLPDRETALAFLNSEDPALGGRPIDIASTSEAGAERVAAMLRARMAPAAKID
;
A
#
# COMPACT_ATOMS: atom_id res chain seq x y z
N MET A 1 -15.24 35.70 16.87
CA MET A 1 -13.96 35.87 16.16
C MET A 1 -12.99 34.85 16.72
N GLY A 2 -12.99 33.62 16.19
CA GLY A 2 -12.16 32.52 16.71
C GLY A 2 -10.72 32.67 16.23
N ALA A 3 -9.80 32.90 17.16
CA ALA A 3 -8.37 33.01 16.88
C ALA A 3 -7.80 31.63 16.54
N ILE A 4 -7.28 31.49 15.33
CA ILE A 4 -6.53 30.32 14.86
C ILE A 4 -5.14 30.36 15.50
N THR A 5 -4.93 29.53 16.51
CA THR A 5 -3.60 29.31 17.09
C THR A 5 -2.74 28.54 16.06
N GLN A 6 -1.78 29.23 15.44
CA GLN A 6 -0.68 28.59 14.74
C GLN A 6 0.17 27.82 15.75
N VAL A 7 0.20 26.49 15.65
CA VAL A 7 1.16 25.65 16.37
C VAL A 7 2.47 25.69 15.60
N ALA A 8 3.51 26.24 16.23
CA ALA A 8 4.88 26.18 15.73
C ALA A 8 5.36 24.72 15.77
N VAL A 9 5.53 24.11 14.59
CA VAL A 9 6.25 22.84 14.45
C VAL A 9 7.74 23.15 14.51
N GLY A 10 8.36 22.90 15.66
CA GLY A 10 9.80 23.02 15.81
C GLY A 10 10.22 22.89 17.26
N ALA A 11 10.89 21.78 17.55
CA ALA A 11 11.66 21.47 18.76
C ALA A 11 10.89 21.00 20.01
N THR A 12 10.80 19.68 20.15
CA THR A 12 11.25 19.04 21.40
C THR A 12 12.08 17.79 21.09
N SER A 13 13.25 17.74 21.73
CA SER A 13 14.16 16.60 21.90
C SER A 13 15.25 16.42 20.85
N ASP A 14 16.28 17.26 21.01
CA ASP A 14 17.71 16.98 20.88
C ASP A 14 18.17 15.56 20.48
N GLU A 15 18.92 15.54 19.38
CA GLU A 15 20.32 15.07 19.36
C GLU A 15 20.63 13.56 19.55
N ILE A 16 19.72 12.66 19.19
CA ILE A 16 20.12 11.28 18.85
C ILE A 16 19.34 10.88 17.60
N ASP A 17 20.04 10.33 16.61
CA ASP A 17 19.45 9.85 15.36
C ASP A 17 19.14 10.91 14.29
N ARG A 18 20.02 11.92 14.14
CA ARG A 18 20.40 12.34 12.78
C ARG A 18 21.20 11.20 12.12
N LYS A 19 20.58 10.03 11.95
CA LYS A 19 20.93 9.12 10.85
C LYS A 19 20.59 9.90 9.61
N ARG A 20 21.61 10.65 9.14
CA ARG A 20 21.77 11.05 7.76
C ARG A 20 21.14 9.93 6.94
N PHE A 21 20.10 10.24 6.16
CA PHE A 21 19.65 9.37 5.10
C PHE A 21 20.83 9.24 4.14
N ARG A 22 21.79 8.39 4.50
CA ARG A 22 22.84 7.90 3.64
C ARG A 22 22.01 7.26 2.55
N GLY A 23 22.09 7.83 1.34
CA GLY A 23 21.47 7.29 0.16
C GLY A 23 21.90 5.85 0.04
N SER A 24 21.10 4.95 0.62
CA SER A 24 21.05 3.59 0.16
C SER A 24 20.78 3.75 -1.32
N SER A 25 21.55 3.06 -2.15
CA SER A 25 21.28 2.90 -3.57
C SER A 25 19.90 2.26 -3.69
N ARG A 26 18.87 3.07 -3.47
CA ARG A 26 17.48 2.75 -3.65
C ARG A 26 17.40 2.76 -5.15
N THR A 27 17.69 1.60 -5.74
CA THR A 27 17.35 1.30 -7.12
C THR A 27 15.95 1.84 -7.28
N THR A 28 15.82 3.00 -7.92
CA THR A 28 14.55 3.66 -8.07
C THR A 28 13.70 2.63 -8.77
N LEU A 29 12.61 2.19 -8.13
CA LEU A 29 11.74 1.20 -8.75
C LEU A 29 11.41 1.72 -10.14
N ALA A 30 11.52 0.86 -11.14
CA ALA A 30 11.22 1.26 -12.50
C ALA A 30 9.81 1.89 -12.51
N PRO A 31 9.59 2.98 -13.27
CA PRO A 31 8.32 3.71 -13.23
C PRO A 31 7.11 2.80 -13.50
N ASP A 32 7.30 1.79 -14.33
CA ASP A 32 6.34 0.73 -14.63
C ASP A 32 6.00 -0.16 -13.41
N VAL A 33 6.98 -0.50 -12.57
CA VAL A 33 6.76 -1.22 -11.31
C VAL A 33 5.97 -0.35 -10.32
N ILE A 34 6.30 0.94 -10.24
CA ILE A 34 5.56 1.89 -9.40
C ILE A 34 4.12 2.01 -9.87
N ALA A 35 3.88 2.09 -11.18
CA ALA A 35 2.53 2.16 -11.75
C ALA A 35 1.69 0.93 -11.38
N ARG A 36 2.24 -0.28 -11.52
CA ARG A 36 1.57 -1.53 -11.12
C ARG A 36 1.25 -1.57 -9.64
N GLN A 37 2.25 -1.31 -8.79
CA GLN A 37 2.08 -1.30 -7.34
C GLN A 37 1.01 -0.28 -6.91
N SER A 38 1.05 0.93 -7.48
CA SER A 38 0.11 2.00 -7.16
C SER A 38 -1.31 1.63 -7.55
N ARG A 39 -1.50 1.03 -8.74
CA ARG A 39 -2.81 0.58 -9.22
C ARG A 39 -3.41 -0.47 -8.29
N VAL A 40 -2.63 -1.46 -7.89
CA VAL A 40 -3.08 -2.53 -6.97
C VAL A 40 -3.36 -1.98 -5.57
N ALA A 41 -2.51 -1.08 -5.06
CA ALA A 41 -2.71 -0.46 -3.77
C ALA A 41 -4.00 0.38 -3.72
N LEU A 42 -4.23 1.21 -4.74
CA LEU A 42 -5.45 2.01 -4.85
C LEU A 42 -6.69 1.12 -4.92
N LEU A 43 -6.64 0.03 -5.68
CA LEU A 43 -7.75 -0.92 -5.74
C LEU A 43 -8.00 -1.56 -4.37
N ALA A 44 -6.95 -1.96 -3.64
CA ALA A 44 -7.10 -2.55 -2.31
C ALA A 44 -7.78 -1.58 -1.33
N PHE A 45 -7.36 -0.31 -1.32
CA PHE A 45 -7.99 0.73 -0.47
C PHE A 45 -9.44 1.04 -0.86
N GLN A 46 -9.83 0.83 -2.12
CA GLN A 46 -11.22 0.98 -2.57
C GLN A 46 -12.07 -0.26 -2.31
N SER A 47 -11.45 -1.44 -2.25
CA SER A 47 -12.15 -2.73 -2.16
C SER A 47 -12.35 -3.22 -0.72
N LEU A 48 -11.52 -2.76 0.21
CA LEU A 48 -11.46 -3.25 1.58
C LEU A 48 -12.05 -2.22 2.55
N PRO A 49 -12.65 -2.67 3.66
CA PRO A 49 -13.46 -1.81 4.53
C PRO A 49 -12.67 -0.70 5.21
N ASP A 50 -11.39 -0.94 5.48
CA ASP A 50 -10.53 0.00 6.19
C ASP A 50 -9.07 -0.09 5.71
N ARG A 51 -8.32 0.96 6.04
CA ARG A 51 -6.93 1.12 5.64
C ARG A 51 -6.02 0.03 6.21
N GLU A 52 -6.27 -0.42 7.43
CA GLU A 52 -5.43 -1.42 8.09
C GLU A 52 -5.59 -2.77 7.41
N THR A 53 -6.82 -3.19 7.14
CA THR A 53 -7.16 -4.39 6.36
C THR A 53 -6.52 -4.35 4.97
N ALA A 54 -6.54 -3.20 4.30
CA ALA A 54 -5.86 -3.04 3.00
C ALA A 54 -4.34 -3.19 3.10
N LEU A 55 -3.71 -2.59 4.11
CA LEU A 55 -2.26 -2.73 4.31
C LEU A 55 -1.87 -4.15 4.72
N ALA A 56 -2.65 -4.77 5.60
CA ALA A 56 -2.44 -6.16 6.01
C ALA A 56 -2.54 -7.07 4.79
N PHE A 57 -3.56 -6.89 3.95
CA PHE A 57 -3.67 -7.63 2.70
C PHE A 57 -2.44 -7.47 1.81
N LEU A 58 -2.03 -6.23 1.49
CA LEU A 58 -0.94 -5.97 0.56
C LEU A 58 0.42 -6.53 1.00
N ASN A 59 0.67 -6.57 2.32
CA ASN A 59 1.97 -6.93 2.89
C ASN A 59 2.02 -8.33 3.51
N SER A 60 0.87 -8.97 3.74
CA SER A 60 0.82 -10.35 4.24
C SER A 60 0.95 -11.34 3.09
N GLU A 61 1.45 -12.54 3.40
CA GLU A 61 1.42 -13.63 2.44
C GLU A 61 -0.02 -14.08 2.20
N ASP A 62 -0.42 -14.15 0.94
CA ASP A 62 -1.70 -14.72 0.53
C ASP A 62 -1.42 -16.08 -0.15
N PRO A 63 -1.88 -17.20 0.42
CA PRO A 63 -1.58 -18.54 -0.11
C PRO A 63 -2.21 -18.77 -1.49
N ALA A 64 -3.29 -18.06 -1.86
CA ALA A 64 -3.88 -18.17 -3.20
C ALA A 64 -3.04 -17.44 -4.27
N LEU A 65 -2.27 -16.43 -3.85
CA LEU A 65 -1.31 -15.73 -4.70
C LEU A 65 0.09 -16.36 -4.67
N GLY A 66 0.38 -17.20 -3.67
CA GLY A 66 1.70 -17.81 -3.47
C GLY A 66 2.76 -16.81 -3.01
N GLY A 67 2.34 -15.74 -2.33
CA GLY A 67 3.23 -14.68 -1.86
C GLY A 67 2.49 -13.42 -1.45
N ARG A 68 3.23 -12.34 -1.19
CA ARG A 68 2.66 -11.04 -0.81
C ARG A 68 2.09 -10.33 -2.04
N PRO A 69 0.86 -9.79 -1.98
CA PRO A 69 0.25 -9.14 -3.14
C PRO A 69 1.11 -8.02 -3.74
N ILE A 70 1.80 -7.23 -2.91
CA ILE A 70 2.67 -6.16 -3.39
C ILE A 70 3.87 -6.69 -4.19
N ASP A 71 4.49 -7.79 -3.74
CA ASP A 71 5.64 -8.39 -4.42
C ASP A 71 5.22 -9.04 -5.75
N ILE A 72 4.06 -9.71 -5.75
CA ILE A 72 3.48 -10.32 -6.96
C ILE A 72 3.14 -9.24 -8.00
N ALA A 73 2.51 -8.14 -7.60
CA ALA A 73 2.19 -7.02 -8.47
C ALA A 73 3.45 -6.32 -9.02
N SER A 74 4.53 -6.30 -8.24
CA SER A 74 5.80 -5.69 -8.64
C SER A 74 6.51 -6.48 -9.73
N THR A 75 6.39 -7.80 -9.67
CA THR A 75 7.14 -8.73 -10.52
C THR A 75 6.65 -8.72 -11.96
N SER A 76 5.34 -8.55 -12.20
CA SER A 76 4.79 -8.57 -13.57
C SER A 76 3.37 -7.97 -13.66
N GLU A 77 2.97 -7.58 -14.86
CA GLU A 77 1.58 -7.15 -15.15
C GLU A 77 0.57 -8.28 -14.90
N ALA A 78 0.90 -9.51 -15.27
CA ALA A 78 0.07 -10.67 -15.00
C ALA A 78 -0.14 -10.89 -13.49
N GLY A 79 0.91 -10.66 -12.68
CA GLY A 79 0.82 -10.66 -11.22
C GLY A 79 -0.13 -9.58 -10.71
N ALA A 80 0.00 -8.35 -11.23
CA ALA A 80 -0.87 -7.23 -10.85
C ALA A 80 -2.35 -7.50 -11.19
N GLU A 81 -2.65 -8.03 -12.37
CA GLU A 81 -4.04 -8.37 -12.76
C GLU A 81 -4.60 -9.54 -11.95
N ARG A 82 -3.79 -10.53 -11.54
CA ARG A 82 -4.24 -11.59 -10.62
C ARG A 82 -4.67 -11.04 -9.27
N VAL A 83 -3.86 -10.15 -8.68
CA VAL A 83 -4.22 -9.48 -7.42
C VAL A 83 -5.49 -8.65 -7.60
N ALA A 84 -5.59 -7.91 -8.71
CA ALA A 84 -6.75 -7.09 -9.00
C ALA A 84 -8.03 -7.92 -9.19
N ALA A 85 -7.96 -9.06 -9.87
CA ALA A 85 -9.09 -9.98 -10.03
C ALA A 85 -9.58 -10.51 -8.67
N MET A 86 -8.67 -10.85 -7.77
CA MET A 86 -9.03 -11.30 -6.43
C MET A 86 -9.69 -10.19 -5.60
N LEU A 87 -9.20 -8.96 -5.68
CA LEU A 87 -9.84 -7.80 -5.04
C LEU A 87 -11.25 -7.55 -5.59
N ARG A 88 -11.41 -7.58 -6.92
CA ARG A 88 -12.73 -7.44 -7.57
C ARG A 88 -13.70 -8.56 -7.17
N ALA A 89 -13.22 -9.79 -7.05
CA ALA A 89 -14.03 -10.92 -6.59
C ALA A 89 -14.51 -10.75 -5.14
N ARG A 90 -13.75 -10.06 -4.30
CA ARG A 90 -14.16 -9.70 -2.93
C ARG A 90 -15.13 -8.51 -2.89
N MET A 91 -15.08 -7.62 -3.89
CA MET A 91 -16.05 -6.52 -4.05
C MET A 91 -17.39 -6.97 -4.62
N ALA A 92 -17.39 -8.03 -5.45
CA ALA A 92 -18.64 -8.62 -5.91
C ALA A 92 -19.45 -9.02 -4.68
N PRO A 93 -20.70 -8.56 -4.53
CA PRO A 93 -21.52 -8.97 -3.40
C PRO A 93 -21.52 -10.49 -3.40
N ALA A 94 -21.13 -11.09 -2.26
CA ALA A 94 -21.24 -12.53 -2.06
C ALA A 94 -22.60 -12.94 -2.61
N ALA A 95 -22.61 -13.64 -3.73
CA ALA A 95 -23.84 -14.09 -4.36
C ALA A 95 -24.62 -14.76 -3.25
N LYS A 96 -25.78 -14.18 -2.90
CA LYS A 96 -26.68 -14.70 -1.89
C LYS A 96 -26.82 -16.20 -2.14
N ILE A 97 -26.22 -16.99 -1.25
CA ILE A 97 -26.56 -18.39 -1.12
C ILE A 97 -27.87 -18.33 -0.32
N ASP A 98 -28.98 -18.44 -1.05
CA ASP A 98 -30.29 -18.78 -0.51
C ASP A 98 -30.28 -20.25 -0.08
#